data_AF-A0A1V3N0Z0-F1
#
_entry.id   AF-A0A1V3N0Z0-F1
#
_cell.length_a   1.000
_cell.length_b   1.000
_cell.length_c   1.000
_cell.angle_alpha   90.00
_cell.angle_beta   90.00
_cell.angle_gamma   90.00
#
_symmetry.space_group_name_H-M   'P 1'
#
loop_
_entity.id
_entity.type
_entity.pdbx_description
1 polymer ?
#
loop_
_entity_poly.entity_id
_entity_poly.type
_entity_poly.pdbx_seq_one_letter_code
_entity_poly.pdbx_strand_id
1 'polypeptide(L)' 'MQQLLQLVEKEKLGKQPVTQHTLIIDDKQVIHGALFFVKTARKTFKIMVPTPYYEALLTSKLTVQSLLKHPEAMLLS' A
#
# COMPACT_ATOMS: atom_id res chain seq x y z
N MET A 1 -11.56 -0.54 -5.25
CA MET A 1 -10.73 0.61 -4.84
C MET A 1 -11.51 1.89 -4.48
N GLN A 2 -12.50 2.32 -5.26
CA GLN A 2 -13.19 3.61 -5.04
C GLN A 2 -13.70 3.86 -3.61
N GLN A 3 -14.27 2.84 -2.95
CA GLN A 3 -14.75 2.95 -1.56
C GLN A 3 -13.63 3.27 -0.56
N LEU A 4 -12.43 2.74 -0.78
CA LEU A 4 -11.27 2.99 0.08
C LEU A 4 -10.76 4.42 -0.11
N LEU A 5 -10.75 4.93 -1.34
CA LEU A 5 -10.37 6.33 -1.62
C LEU A 5 -11.30 7.30 -0.88
N GLN A 6 -12.62 7.10 -0.99
CA GLN A 6 -13.61 7.92 -0.28
C GLN A 6 -13.45 7.87 1.24
N LEU A 7 -13.13 6.68 1.79
CA LEU A 7 -12.89 6.52 3.22
C LEU A 7 -11.61 7.24 3.67
N VAL A 8 -10.53 7.14 2.91
CA VAL A 8 -9.26 7.82 3.19
C VAL A 8 -9.41 9.33 3.13
N GLU A 9 -10.21 9.86 2.20
CA GLU A 9 -10.55 11.29 2.15
C GLU A 9 -11.38 11.72 3.35
N LYS A 10 -12.45 10.97 3.67
CA LYS A 10 -13.35 11.27 4.80
C LYS A 10 -12.62 11.26 6.15
N GLU A 11 -11.75 10.28 6.36
CA GLU A 11 -10.99 10.14 7.61
C GLU A 11 -9.67 10.94 7.60
N LYS A 12 -9.41 11.74 6.56
CA LYS A 12 -8.17 12.53 6.38
C LYS A 12 -6.89 11.68 6.52
N LEU A 13 -6.97 10.39 6.22
CA LEU A 13 -5.86 9.44 6.34
C LEU A 13 -4.84 9.62 5.21
N GLY A 14 -5.18 10.38 4.17
CA GLY A 14 -4.36 10.49 2.96
C GLY A 14 -2.91 10.95 3.21
N LYS A 15 -2.69 11.83 4.20
CA LYS A 15 -1.36 12.33 4.59
C LYS A 15 -0.62 11.42 5.55
N GLN A 16 -1.25 10.37 6.07
CA GLN A 16 -0.59 9.48 7.02
C GLN A 16 0.52 8.69 6.32
N PRO A 17 1.68 8.54 6.97
CA PRO A 17 2.75 7.72 6.44
C PRO A 17 2.36 6.25 6.53
N VAL A 18 2.66 5.49 5.47
CA VAL A 18 2.53 4.04 5.47
C VAL A 18 3.85 3.46 5.96
N THR A 19 3.87 2.99 7.21
CA THR A 19 5.09 2.48 7.86
C THR A 19 5.15 0.96 7.88
N GLN A 20 4.00 0.28 7.81
CA GLN A 20 3.92 -1.17 7.89
C GLN A 20 3.85 -1.79 6.50
N HIS A 21 4.84 -2.61 6.17
CA HIS A 21 4.88 -3.36 4.92
C HIS A 21 5.61 -4.70 5.11
N THR A 22 5.37 -5.65 4.19
CA THR A 22 6.07 -6.93 4.11
C THR A 22 6.42 -7.22 2.66
N LEU A 23 7.60 -7.78 2.40
CA LEU A 23 7.98 -8.21 1.05
C LEU A 23 7.33 -9.56 0.71
N ILE A 24 6.93 -9.71 -0.54
CA ILE A 24 6.40 -10.95 -1.09
C ILE A 24 7.57 -11.64 -1.78
N ILE A 25 8.03 -12.74 -1.19
CA ILE A 25 9.23 -13.47 -1.62
C ILE A 25 8.84 -14.92 -1.90
N ASP A 26 9.32 -15.49 -3.01
CA ASP A 26 9.13 -16.91 -3.33
C ASP A 26 10.20 -17.82 -2.70
N ASP A 27 10.03 -19.13 -2.89
CA ASP A 27 10.97 -20.17 -2.43
C ASP A 27 12.40 -19.98 -2.97
N LYS A 28 12.54 -19.42 -4.19
CA LYS A 28 13.84 -19.10 -4.80
C LYS A 28 14.41 -17.74 -4.35
N GLN A 29 13.86 -17.14 -3.30
CA GLN A 29 14.24 -15.81 -2.78
C GLN A 29 14.00 -14.66 -3.77
N VAL A 30 13.13 -14.83 -4.77
CA VAL A 30 12.77 -13.75 -5.71
C VAL A 30 11.70 -12.87 -5.09
N ILE A 31 11.95 -11.55 -5.07
CA ILE A 31 10.96 -10.57 -4.57
C ILE A 31 9.97 -10.23 -5.68
N HIS A 32 8.69 -10.53 -5.45
CA HIS A 32 7.60 -10.28 -6.38
C HIS A 32 6.85 -8.96 -6.12
N GLY A 33 7.07 -8.34 -4.95
CA GLY A 33 6.48 -7.05 -4.61
C GLY A 33 6.50 -6.78 -3.11
N ALA A 34 5.80 -5.73 -2.70
CA ALA A 34 5.55 -5.41 -1.30
C ALA A 34 4.06 -5.31 -1.00
N LEU A 35 3.69 -5.77 0.19
CA LEU A 35 2.36 -5.67 0.76
C LEU A 35 2.35 -4.61 1.85
N PHE A 36 1.59 -3.55 1.64
CA PHE A 36 1.44 -2.41 2.54
C PHE A 36 0.15 -2.53 3.36
N PHE A 37 0.21 -2.14 4.62
CA PHE A 37 -0.93 -2.20 5.53
C PHE A 37 -1.44 -0.80 5.85
N VAL A 38 -2.62 -0.47 5.31
CA VAL A 38 -3.30 0.79 5.58
C VAL A 38 -4.34 0.56 6.68
N LYS A 39 -4.03 1.00 7.90
CA LYS A 39 -4.95 0.95 9.03
C LYS A 39 -5.93 2.11 8.97
N THR A 40 -7.21 1.80 9.16
CA THR A 40 -8.28 2.78 9.34
C THR A 40 -8.96 2.54 10.68
N ALA A 41 -9.88 3.42 11.09
CA ALA A 41 -10.56 3.28 12.38
C ALA A 41 -11.35 1.96 12.51
N ARG A 42 -11.73 1.33 11.38
CA ARG A 42 -12.60 0.15 11.35
C ARG A 42 -11.93 -1.12 10.88
N LYS A 43 -10.89 -1.02 10.03
CA LYS A 43 -10.21 -2.20 9.48
C LYS A 43 -8.82 -1.87 8.94
N THR A 44 -8.05 -2.92 8.68
CA THR A 44 -6.78 -2.82 7.95
C THR A 44 -6.99 -3.26 6.52
N PHE A 45 -6.55 -2.45 5.56
CA PHE A 45 -6.54 -2.79 4.14
C PHE A 45 -5.14 -3.20 3.74
N LYS A 46 -5.04 -4.27 2.95
CA LYS A 46 -3.78 -4.79 2.43
C LYS A 46 -3.64 -4.35 0.98
N ILE A 47 -2.61 -3.56 0.68
CA ILE A 47 -2.34 -3.03 -0.67
C ILE A 47 -1.05 -3.65 -1.18
N MET A 48 -1.12 -4.40 -2.26
CA MET A 48 0.04 -5.02 -2.89
C MET A 48 0.52 -4.13 -4.03
N VAL A 49 1.84 -3.95 -4.14
CA VAL A 49 2.50 -3.30 -5.26
C VAL A 49 3.56 -4.29 -5.79
N PRO A 50 3.51 -4.69 -7.07
CA PRO A 50 4.44 -5.65 -7.62
C PRO A 50 5.84 -5.03 -7.88
N THR A 51 6.83 -5.90 -8.05
CA THR A 51 8.15 -5.57 -8.61
C THR A 51 8.01 -5.04 -10.04
N PRO A 52 8.79 -4.01 -10.47
CA PRO A 52 9.82 -3.27 -9.72
C PRO A 52 9.30 -2.03 -8.98
N TYR A 53 7.99 -1.78 -9.01
CA TYR A 53 7.44 -0.48 -8.61
C TYR A 53 7.47 -0.23 -7.10
N TYR A 54 7.46 -1.28 -6.28
CA TYR A 54 7.47 -1.13 -4.83
C TYR A 54 8.77 -0.50 -4.28
N GLU A 55 9.90 -0.68 -4.97
CA GLU A 55 11.21 -0.22 -4.50
C GLU A 55 11.24 1.31 -4.31
N ALA A 56 10.71 2.05 -5.29
CA ALA A 56 10.60 3.50 -5.24
C ALA A 56 9.67 4.01 -4.12
N LEU A 57 8.71 3.18 -3.71
CA LEU A 57 7.80 3.49 -2.61
C LEU A 57 8.46 3.30 -1.23
N LEU A 58 9.42 2.39 -1.12
CA LEU A 58 10.16 2.16 0.12
C LEU A 58 11.24 3.22 0.37
N THR A 59 11.84 3.77 -0.68
CA THR A 59 12.85 4.83 -0.57
C THR A 59 12.25 6.20 -0.25
N SER A 60 10.96 6.38 -0.50
CA SER A 60 10.26 7.66 -0.34
C SER A 60 9.38 7.67 0.92
N LYS A 61 9.01 8.86 1.42
CA LYS A 61 7.97 8.99 2.44
C LYS A 61 6.60 8.66 1.83
N LEU A 62 6.30 7.36 1.78
CA LEU A 62 5.04 6.84 1.25
C LEU A 62 3.87 7.29 2.14
N THR A 63 2.89 7.95 1.52
CA THR A 63 1.63 8.28 2.17
C THR A 63 0.52 7.36 1.68
N VAL A 64 -0.54 7.22 2.47
CA VAL A 64 -1.71 6.42 2.08
C VAL A 64 -2.28 6.91 0.76
N GLN A 65 -2.36 8.23 0.55
CA GLN A 65 -2.92 8.77 -0.70
C GLN A 65 -2.03 8.45 -1.91
N SER A 66 -0.70 8.58 -1.78
CA SER A 66 0.23 8.25 -2.87
C SER A 66 0.19 6.76 -3.20
N LEU A 67 0.12 5.90 -2.17
CA LEU A 67 0.01 4.44 -2.34
C LEU A 67 -1.27 4.06 -3.10
N LEU A 68 -2.42 4.62 -2.72
CA LEU A 68 -3.71 4.28 -3.34
C LEU A 68 -3.90 4.86 -4.74
N LYS A 69 -3.12 5.88 -5.10
CA LYS A 69 -3.09 6.47 -6.45
C LYS A 69 -2.06 5.80 -7.36
N HIS A 70 -1.24 4.88 -6.83
CA HIS A 70 -0.24 4.20 -7.63
C HIS A 70 -0.94 3.27 -8.65
N PRO A 71 -0.58 3.34 -9.95
CA PRO A 71 -1.29 2.60 -11.00
C PRO A 71 -1.26 1.08 -10.78
N GLU A 72 -0.14 0.56 -10.27
CA GLU A 72 0.07 -0.86 -10.02
C GLU A 72 -0.39 -1.31 -8.62
N ALA A 73 -0.99 -0.42 -7.82
CA ALA A 73 -1.46 -0.80 -6.48
C ALA A 73 -2.75 -1.62 -6.57
N MET A 74 -2.71 -2.81 -5.98
CA MET A 74 -3.82 -3.74 -5.92
C MET A 74 -4.33 -3.89 -4.50
N LEU A 75 -5.63 -3.69 -4.29
CA LEU A 75 -6.27 -4.00 -3.02
C LEU A 75 -6.50 -5.51 -2.93
N LEU A 76 -5.93 -6.14 -1.90
CA LEU A 76 -6.22 -7.52 -1.55
C LEU A 76 -7.33 -7.55 -0.49
N SER A 77 -8.45 -8.21 -0.82
CA SER A 77 -9.60 -8.42 0.08
C SER A 77 -9.34 -9.53 1.10
#